data_AF-A0A959FZK8-F1
#
_entry.id   AF-A0A959FZK8-F1
#
_cell.length_a   1.000
_cell.length_b   1.000
_cell.length_c   1.000
_cell.angle_alpha   90.00
_cell.angle_beta   90.00
_cell.angle_gamma   90.00
#
_symmetry.space_group_name_H-M   'P 1'
#
loop_
_entity.id
_entity.type
_entity.pdbx_description
1 polymer ?
#
loop_
_entity_poly.entity_id
_entity_poly.type
_entity_poly.pdbx_seq_one_letter_code
_entity_poly.pdbx_strand_id
1 'polypeptide(L)' 'MKNNYLEEILPRFEAVKAEMNLHFEELTEEQLNWKSNRNQWSIGQCIDHLVTSNSTYFPTFQA' A
#
# COMPACT_ATOMS: atom_id res chain seq x y z
N MET A 1 -2.91 -29.27 3.83
CA MET A 1 -4.30 -28.74 3.79
C MET A 1 -4.27 -27.41 3.07
N LYS A 2 -5.20 -27.16 2.15
CA LYS A 2 -5.34 -25.85 1.50
C LYS A 2 -6.05 -24.88 2.45
N ASN A 3 -5.56 -23.65 2.52
CA ASN A 3 -6.22 -22.58 3.27
C ASN A 3 -6.98 -21.71 2.26
N ASN A 4 -8.30 -21.90 2.19
CA ASN A 4 -9.16 -21.23 1.20
C ASN A 4 -9.17 -19.70 1.35
N TYR A 5 -8.95 -19.18 2.57
CA TYR A 5 -8.82 -17.74 2.80
C TYR A 5 -7.54 -17.19 2.16
N LEU A 6 -6.41 -17.90 2.27
CA LEU A 6 -5.17 -17.49 1.62
C LEU A 6 -5.25 -17.58 0.10
N GLU A 7 -5.93 -18.59 -0.44
CA GLU A 7 -6.16 -18.72 -1.89
C GLU A 7 -6.98 -17.54 -2.45
N GLU A 8 -7.92 -16.98 -1.68
CA GLU A 8 -8.70 -15.82 -2.09
C GLU A 8 -7.95 -14.49 -1.93
N ILE A 9 -7.21 -14.32 -0.83
CA ILE A 9 -6.61 -13.02 -0.49
C ILE A 9 -5.36 -12.72 -1.32
N LEU A 10 -4.57 -13.75 -1.69
CA LEU A 10 -3.31 -13.56 -2.42
C LEU A 10 -3.49 -12.87 -3.78
N PRO A 11 -4.43 -13.30 -4.65
CA PRO A 11 -4.70 -12.58 -5.91
C PRO A 11 -5.19 -11.15 -5.70
N ARG A 12 -5.97 -10.90 -4.64
CA ARG A 12 -6.45 -9.54 -4.32
C ARG A 12 -5.29 -8.63 -3.94
N PHE A 13 -4.30 -9.12 -3.19
CA PHE A 13 -3.08 -8.35 -2.87
C PHE A 13 -2.32 -7.96 -4.13
N GLU A 14 -2.16 -8.88 -5.09
CA GLU A 14 -1.50 -8.57 -6.37
C GLU A 14 -2.31 -7.55 -7.20
N ALA A 15 -3.64 -7.65 -7.20
CA ALA A 15 -4.50 -6.68 -7.87
C ALA A 15 -4.35 -5.27 -7.29
N VAL A 16 -4.36 -5.13 -5.95
CA VAL A 16 -4.15 -3.85 -5.27
C VAL A 16 -2.78 -3.27 -5.59
N LYS A 17 -1.73 -4.10 -5.65
CA LYS A 17 -0.39 -3.66 -6.05
C LYS A 17 -0.37 -3.15 -7.49
N ALA A 18 -1.06 -3.81 -8.41
CA ALA A 18 -1.15 -3.37 -9.79
C ALA A 18 -1.91 -2.03 -9.92
N GLU A 19 -3.02 -1.86 -9.19
CA GLU A 19 -3.79 -0.61 -9.15
C GLU A 19 -2.97 0.57 -8.60
N MET A 20 -2.17 0.33 -7.56
CA MET A 20 -1.27 1.33 -7.00
C MET A 20 -0.28 1.87 -8.04
N ASN A 21 0.35 0.99 -8.81
CA ASN A 21 1.26 1.40 -9.88
C ASN A 21 0.50 2.14 -10.98
N LEU A 22 -0.61 1.57 -11.46
CA LEU A 22 -1.42 2.17 -12.53
C LEU A 22 -1.86 3.61 -12.20
N HIS A 23 -2.20 3.90 -10.95
CA HIS A 23 -2.72 5.20 -10.56
C HIS A 23 -1.66 6.22 -10.12
N PHE A 24 -0.51 5.76 -9.62
CA PHE A 24 0.43 6.64 -8.93
C PHE A 24 1.86 6.61 -9.47
N GLU A 25 2.20 5.68 -10.38
CA GLU A 25 3.57 5.57 -10.95
C GLU A 25 3.98 6.82 -11.74
N GLU A 26 3.04 7.47 -12.43
CA GLU A 26 3.33 8.67 -13.24
C GLU A 26 3.34 9.97 -12.44
N LEU A 27 2.98 9.94 -11.14
CA LEU A 27 2.95 11.14 -10.32
C LEU A 27 4.36 11.61 -9.98
N THR A 28 4.59 12.91 -10.13
CA THR A 28 5.83 13.53 -9.65
C THR A 28 5.86 13.55 -8.13
N GLU A 29 7.06 13.72 -7.57
CA GLU A 29 7.26 13.86 -6.13
C GLU A 29 6.46 15.05 -5.54
N GLU A 30 6.32 16.15 -6.30
CA GLU A 30 5.49 17.29 -5.90
C GLU A 30 4.00 16.90 -5.84
N GLN A 31 3.49 16.17 -6.84
CA GLN A 31 2.11 15.72 -6.88
C GLN A 31 1.80 14.71 -5.78
N LEU A 32 2.73 13.78 -5.49
CA LEU A 32 2.61 12.83 -4.39
C LEU A 32 2.57 13.52 -3.03
N ASN A 33 3.31 14.63 -2.87
CA ASN A 33 3.38 15.38 -1.63
C ASN A 33 2.38 16.54 -1.54
N TRP A 34 1.59 16.76 -2.59
CA TRP A 34 0.55 17.78 -2.59
C TRP A 34 -0.54 17.47 -1.57
N LYS A 35 -0.98 18.51 -0.85
CA LYS A 35 -2.02 18.42 0.19
C LYS A 35 -3.16 19.36 -0.17
N SER A 36 -4.37 18.83 -0.24
CA SER A 36 -5.61 19.59 -0.42
C SER A 36 -5.84 20.60 0.70
N ASN A 37 -5.43 20.28 1.94
CA ASN A 37 -5.37 21.19 3.08
C ASN A 37 -4.37 20.67 4.14
N ARG A 38 -4.09 21.49 5.15
CA ARG A 38 -3.10 21.18 6.20
C ARG A 38 -3.46 19.97 7.07
N ASN A 39 -4.74 19.62 7.16
CA ASN A 39 -5.26 18.59 8.06
C ASN A 39 -5.46 17.22 7.38
N GLN A 40 -5.31 17.15 6.05
CA GLN A 40 -5.38 15.91 5.30
C GLN A 40 -3.98 15.39 5.00
N TRP A 41 -3.87 14.09 4.71
CA TRP A 41 -2.64 13.49 4.22
C TRP A 41 -2.51 13.69 2.71
N SER A 42 -1.27 13.82 2.23
CA SER A 42 -1.01 13.67 0.79
C SER A 42 -1.14 12.21 0.38
N ILE A 43 -1.17 11.95 -0.93
CA ILE A 43 -1.13 10.59 -1.47
C ILE A 43 0.13 9.86 -0.98
N GLY A 44 1.30 10.51 -1.06
CA GLY A 44 2.56 9.96 -0.58
C GLY A 44 2.52 9.58 0.90
N GLN A 45 1.89 10.40 1.75
CA GLN A 45 1.74 10.08 3.18
C GLN A 45 0.80 8.89 3.43
N CYS A 46 -0.27 8.75 2.64
CA CYS A 46 -1.14 7.57 2.71
C CYS A 46 -0.38 6.29 2.32
N ILE A 47 0.41 6.34 1.24
CA ILE A 47 1.21 5.21 0.76
C ILE A 47 2.26 4.82 1.80
N ASP A 48 3.00 5.80 2.33
CA ASP A 48 4.01 5.58 3.37
C ASP A 48 3.41 4.91 4.62
N HIS A 49 2.23 5.37 5.05
CA HIS A 49 1.54 4.76 6.18
C HIS A 49 1.17 3.28 5.92
N LEU A 50 0.69 2.95 4.72
CA LEU A 50 0.35 1.58 4.33
C LEU A 50 1.60 0.68 4.32
N VAL A 51 2.70 1.15 3.70
CA VAL A 51 3.95 0.40 3.62
C VAL A 51 4.55 0.17 5.00
N THR A 52 4.65 1.24 5.80
CA THR A 52 5.18 1.17 7.16
C THR A 52 4.37 0.20 8.00
N SER A 53 3.03 0.33 8.02
CA SER A 53 2.15 -0.57 8.78
C SER A 53 2.30 -2.02 8.34
N ASN A 54 2.34 -2.29 7.02
CA ASN A 54 2.53 -3.64 6.50
C ASN A 54 3.90 -4.24 6.90
N SER A 55 4.97 -3.43 6.89
CA SER A 55 6.32 -3.89 7.26
C SER A 55 6.42 -4.36 8.71
N THR A 56 5.56 -3.85 9.60
CA THR A 56 5.55 -4.24 11.02
C THR A 56 5.14 -5.69 11.26
N TYR A 57 4.51 -6.34 10.29
CA TYR A 57 4.16 -7.76 10.36
C TYR A 57 5.31 -8.70 10.01
N PHE A 58 6.33 -8.23 9.26
CA PHE A 58 7.43 -9.11 8.84
C PHE A 58 8.23 -9.73 9.99
N PRO A 59 8.55 -9.02 11.08
CA PRO A 59 9.21 -9.63 12.24
C PRO A 59 8.44 -10.82 12.84
N THR A 60 7.10 -10.82 12.76
CA THR A 60 6.25 -11.92 13.26
C THR A 60 6.44 -13.22 12.47
N PHE A 61 6.88 -13.14 11.21
CA PHE A 61 7.10 -14.30 10.34
C PHE A 61 8.55 -14.79 10.29
N GLN A 62 9.47 -14.11 10.99
CA GLN A 62 10.90 -14.45 11.03
C GLN A 62 11.35 -15.12 12.35
N ALA A 63 10.40 -15.38 13.27
CA ALA A 63 10.66 -15.97 14.59
C ALA A 63 10.73 -17.51 14.57
#